data_AF-A0A1I0SJK5-F1
#
_entry.id   AF-A0A1I0SJK5-F1
#
_cell.length_a   1.000
_cell.length_b   1.000
_cell.length_c   1.000
_cell.angle_alpha   90.00
_cell.angle_beta   90.00
_cell.angle_gamma   90.00
#
_symmetry.space_group_name_H-M   'P 1'
#
loop_
_entity.id
_entity.type
_entity.pdbx_description
1 polymer ?
#
loop_
_entity_poly.entity_id
_entity_poly.type
_entity_poly.pdbx_seq_one_letter_code
_entity_poly.pdbx_strand_id
1 'polypeptide(L)' 'MFTDNPRRLITRNQMLETLGGAAGDSFDRAMDVRISRLRTKLGEDPKNPRLIKTIYGAGYIFLAEIG' A
#
# COMPACT_ATOMS: atom_id res chain seq x y z
N MET A 1 -1.92 5.73 9.71
CA MET A 1 -0.89 5.74 8.63
C MET A 1 -1.46 6.18 7.28
N PHE A 2 -2.40 5.44 6.69
CA PHE A 2 -3.06 5.86 5.44
C PHE A 2 -4.04 7.02 5.63
N THR A 3 -4.64 7.13 6.81
CA THR A 3 -5.56 8.21 7.21
C THR A 3 -4.87 9.53 7.53
N ASP A 4 -3.60 9.48 7.94
CA ASP A 4 -2.90 10.65 8.51
C ASP A 4 -2.01 11.35 7.46
N ASN A 5 -1.84 10.77 6.27
CA ASN A 5 -0.99 11.28 5.20
C ASN A 5 -1.60 10.99 3.80
N PRO A 6 -2.75 11.59 3.45
CA PRO A 6 -3.34 11.40 2.12
C PRO A 6 -2.36 11.84 1.02
N ARG A 7 -2.30 11.08 -0.08
CA ARG A 7 -1.49 11.35 -1.28
C ARG A 7 0.03 11.31 -1.11
N ARG A 8 0.56 10.79 0.01
CA ARG A 8 2.00 10.60 0.20
C ARG A 8 2.47 9.22 -0.26
N LEU A 9 3.68 9.14 -0.81
CA LEU A 9 4.36 7.86 -1.03
C LEU A 9 4.74 7.25 0.32
N ILE A 10 4.20 6.08 0.59
CA ILE A 10 4.63 5.23 1.68
C ILE A 10 5.57 4.16 1.10
N THR A 11 6.82 4.17 1.54
CA THR A 11 7.82 3.20 1.07
C THR A 11 7.64 1.85 1.75
N ARG A 12 8.15 0.79 1.10
CA ARG A 12 8.12 -0.56 1.68
C ARG A 12 8.84 -0.63 3.03
N ASN A 13 9.97 0.06 3.16
CA ASN A 13 10.72 0.17 4.42
C ASN A 13 9.88 0.85 5.52
N GLN A 14 9.18 1.93 5.20
CA GLN A 14 8.29 2.60 6.18
C GLN A 14 7.16 1.68 6.65
N MET A 15 6.60 0.87 5.74
CA MET A 15 5.59 -0.12 6.12
C MET A 15 6.19 -1.22 7.00
N LEU A 16 7.40 -1.67 6.70
CA LEU A 16 8.13 -2.68 7.48
C LEU A 16 8.42 -2.21 8.90
N GLU A 17 8.93 -0.98 9.05
CA GLU A 17 9.19 -0.34 10.34
C GLU A 17 7.90 -0.21 11.17
N THR A 18 6.82 0.24 10.53
CA THR A 18 5.51 0.42 11.19
C THR A 18 4.90 -0.92 11.62
N LEU A 19 5.15 -2.00 10.88
CA LEU A 19 4.59 -3.33 11.14
C LEU A 19 5.50 -4.23 11.99
N GLY A 20 6.61 -3.71 12.53
CA GLY A 20 7.47 -4.41 13.50
C GLY A 20 8.33 -5.55 12.90
N GLY A 21 8.84 -5.32 11.69
CA GLY A 21 9.30 -6.35 10.75
C GLY A 21 10.30 -7.43 11.19
N ALA A 22 10.12 -8.63 10.61
CA ALA A 22 11.21 -9.52 10.20
C ALA A 22 11.42 -9.33 8.69
N ALA A 23 12.63 -8.93 8.30
CA ALA A 23 12.93 -8.22 7.06
C ALA A 23 13.33 -9.14 5.90
N GLY A 24 12.73 -8.92 4.73
CA GLY A 24 13.18 -9.48 3.46
C GLY A 24 12.07 -9.55 2.40
N ASP A 25 12.37 -10.19 1.27
CA ASP A 25 11.45 -10.43 0.14
C ASP A 25 10.09 -11.01 0.54
N SER A 26 10.05 -11.77 1.63
CA SER A 26 8.81 -12.33 2.18
C SER A 26 7.83 -11.26 2.65
N PHE A 27 8.34 -10.13 3.17
CA PHE A 27 7.53 -9.00 3.58
C PHE A 27 6.95 -8.26 2.37
N ASP A 28 7.76 -8.01 1.35
CA ASP A 28 7.32 -7.31 0.13
C ASP A 28 6.20 -8.07 -0.59
N ARG A 29 6.35 -9.38 -0.75
CA ARG A 29 5.29 -10.23 -1.33
C ARG A 29 4.05 -10.27 -0.45
N ALA A 30 4.21 -10.35 0.88
CA ALA A 30 3.09 -10.32 1.80
C ALA A 30 2.34 -8.97 1.73
N MET A 31 3.06 -7.87 1.52
CA MET A 31 2.48 -6.55 1.31
C MET A 31 1.71 -6.47 0.00
N ASP A 32 2.26 -6.95 -1.11
CA ASP A 32 1.53 -7.00 -2.38
C ASP A 32 0.23 -7.82 -2.27
N VAL A 33 0.26 -8.96 -1.56
CA VAL A 33 -0.95 -9.78 -1.30
C VAL A 33 -1.97 -9.01 -0.45
N ARG A 34 -1.54 -8.32 0.61
CA ARG A 34 -2.43 -7.51 1.45
C ARG A 34 -3.06 -6.36 0.67
N ILE A 35 -2.28 -5.66 -0.15
CA ILE A 35 -2.77 -4.59 -1.02
C ILE A 35 -3.76 -5.15 -2.04
N SER A 36 -3.48 -6.28 -2.67
CA SER A 36 -4.40 -6.94 -3.60
C SER A 36 -5.74 -7.28 -2.94
N ARG A 37 -5.72 -7.90 -1.75
CA ARG A 37 -6.93 -8.20 -0.98
C ARG A 37 -7.70 -6.94 -0.59
N LEU A 38 -6.99 -5.87 -0.22
CA LEU A 38 -7.61 -4.58 0.11
C LEU A 38 -8.32 -3.98 -1.10
N ARG A 39 -7.67 -3.96 -2.28
CA ARG A 39 -8.29 -3.53 -3.54
C ARG A 39 -9.57 -4.30 -3.86
N THR A 40 -9.52 -5.63 -3.72
CA THR A 40 -10.71 -6.48 -3.92
C THR A 40 -11.84 -6.13 -2.97
N LYS A 41 -11.55 -5.93 -1.67
CA LYS A 41 -12.58 -5.53 -0.69
C LYS A 41 -13.15 -4.14 -0.97
N LEU A 42 -12.35 -3.24 -1.51
CA LEU A 42 -12.76 -1.89 -1.90
C LEU A 42 -13.46 -1.86 -3.28
N GLY A 43 -13.56 -2.98 -3.99
CA GLY A 43 -14.12 -3.04 -5.34
C GLY A 43 -13.29 -2.25 -6.37
N GLU A 44 -11.99 -2.06 -6.12
CA GLU A 44 -11.11 -1.27 -6.95
C GLU A 44 -10.61 -2.07 -8.17
N ASP A 45 -10.64 -1.47 -9.35
CA ASP A 45 -10.04 -2.05 -10.56
C ASP A 45 -8.51 -1.92 -10.51
N PRO A 46 -7.74 -3.02 -10.51
CA PRO A 46 -6.28 -2.97 -10.54
C PRO A 46 -5.71 -2.25 -11.77
N LYS A 47 -6.44 -2.22 -12.88
CA LYS A 47 -6.04 -1.52 -14.12
C LYS A 47 -6.27 -0.02 -14.04
N ASN A 48 -7.20 0.42 -13.19
CA ASN A 48 -7.51 1.83 -12.96
C ASN A 48 -7.64 2.13 -11.46
N PRO A 49 -6.52 2.08 -10.71
CA PRO A 49 -6.55 2.27 -9.27
C PRO A 49 -6.91 3.72 -8.91
N ARG A 50 -7.99 3.88 -8.15
CA ARG A 50 -8.51 5.17 -7.67
C ARG A 50 -8.18 5.45 -6.20
N LEU A 51 -7.85 4.41 -5.44
CA LEU A 51 -7.64 4.47 -3.98
C LEU A 51 -6.20 4.14 -3.62
N ILE A 52 -5.57 3.17 -4.30
CA ILE A 52 -4.20 2.76 -4.00
C ILE A 52 -3.39 2.66 -5.28
N LYS A 53 -2.44 3.58 -5.49
CA LYS A 53 -1.51 3.53 -6.62
C LYS A 53 -0.22 2.82 -6.24
N THR A 54 0.18 1.83 -7.04
CA THR A 54 1.49 1.18 -6.88
C THR A 54 2.56 1.99 -7.60
N ILE A 55 3.67 2.27 -6.91
CA ILE A 55 4.90 2.80 -7.50
C ILE A 55 5.94 1.68 -7.47
N TYR A 56 6.19 1.06 -8.62
CA TYR A 56 7.14 -0.04 -8.76
C TYR A 56 8.51 0.36 -8.22
N GLY A 57 9.13 -0.53 -7.44
CA GLY A 57 10.41 -0.28 -6.77
C GLY A 57 10.37 0.68 -5.57
N ALA A 58 9.33 1.51 -5.42
CA ALA A 58 9.29 2.52 -4.35
C ALA A 58 8.29 2.19 -3.22
N GLY A 59 7.04 1.84 -3.56
CA GLY A 59 6.00 1.58 -2.56
C GLY A 59 4.60 1.87 -3.08
N TYR A 60 3.75 2.47 -2.23
CA TYR A 60 2.34 2.71 -2.55
C TYR A 60 1.91 4.11 -2.13
N ILE A 61 0.99 4.69 -2.89
CA ILE A 61 0.34 5.97 -2.58
C ILE A 61 -1.14 5.70 -2.33
N PHE A 62 -1.66 6.23 -1.23
CA PHE A 62 -3.10 6.21 -0.94
C PHE A 62 -3.73 7.47 -1.50
N LEU A 63 -4.56 7.27 -2.51
CA LEU A 63 -5.28 8.31 -3.24
C LEU A 63 -6.67 8.57 -2.67
N ALA A 64 -7.17 7.71 -1.78
CA ALA A 64 -8.46 7.91 -1.14
C ALA A 64 -8.46 9.23 -0.36
N GLU A 65 -9.43 10.10 -0.65
CA GLU A 65 -9.75 11.22 0.22
C GLU A 65 -10.52 10.66 1.42
N ILE A 66 -10.00 10.88 2.62
CA ILE A 66 -10.76 10.63 3.83
C ILE A 66 -11.62 11.87 4.03
N GLY A 67 -12.87 11.78 3.60
CA GLY A 67 -13.94 12.72 3.93
C GLY A 67 -14.60 12.33 5.23
#